data_AF-A0A939ZZG4-F1
#
_entry.id   AF-A0A939ZZG4-F1
#
_cell.length_a   1.000
_cell.length_b   1.000
_cell.length_c   1.000
_cell.angle_alpha   90.00
_cell.angle_beta   90.00
_cell.angle_gamma   90.00
#
_symmetry.space_group_name_H-M   'P 1'
#
loop_
_entity.id
_entity.type
_entity.pdbx_description
1 polymer ?
#
loop_
_entity_poly.entity_id
_entity_poly.type
_entity_poly.pdbx_seq_one_letter_code
_entity_poly.pdbx_strand_id
1 'polypeptide(L)'
;MKKNLLWMLAAILACGASVLSACSDDMVDNPVVVEQVAYSVNGISDCNGQMVYLMNMTNEKTIDSVKIVDGKFSFSGLLDKDAMMGIGLNKFEVNCWITLFFNDGTPVTANLNDSTLVGSPLNTCLSYYDIEVYRPYFNLQRKVMAMSEEEIAAKEEEIMEALIQIDEDITAMVNQIFIDERNTLIPLAFAIDYFYGNGIEAYDKLIEEGVIFANHPYLKYARDKVAAMDAE
;
A
#
# COMPACT_ATOMS: atom_id res chain seq x y z
N MET A 1 23.12 -4.09 17.00
CA MET A 1 22.28 -5.28 16.79
C MET A 1 20.80 -4.94 16.80
N LYS A 2 20.23 -4.27 17.82
CA LYS A 2 18.83 -3.77 17.78
C LYS A 2 18.49 -2.97 16.51
N LYS A 3 19.43 -2.13 16.04
CA LYS A 3 19.30 -1.40 14.77
C LYS A 3 19.12 -2.33 13.57
N ASN A 4 19.87 -3.43 13.44
CA ASN A 4 19.81 -4.26 12.23
C ASN A 4 18.52 -5.09 12.17
N LEU A 5 18.00 -5.58 13.30
CA LEU A 5 16.74 -6.31 13.33
C LEU A 5 15.52 -5.39 13.24
N LEU A 6 15.57 -4.19 13.85
CA LEU A 6 14.55 -3.16 13.59
C LEU A 6 14.61 -2.64 12.14
N TRP A 7 15.80 -2.57 11.54
CA TRP A 7 15.96 -2.26 10.12
C TRP A 7 15.42 -3.37 9.23
N MET A 8 15.59 -4.66 9.56
CA MET A 8 14.98 -5.77 8.81
C MET A 8 13.45 -5.80 8.95
N LEU A 9 12.92 -5.52 10.15
CA LEU A 9 11.49 -5.29 10.33
C LEU A 9 11.03 -4.11 9.47
N ALA A 10 11.72 -2.97 9.51
CA ALA A 10 11.41 -1.83 8.64
C ALA A 10 11.62 -2.14 7.13
N ALA A 11 12.52 -3.06 6.78
CA ALA A 11 12.88 -3.40 5.40
C ALA A 11 11.85 -4.30 4.70
N ILE A 12 11.17 -5.18 5.46
CA ILE A 12 10.03 -5.95 4.95
C ILE A 12 8.83 -5.02 4.62
N LEU A 13 8.78 -3.83 5.25
CA LEU A 13 7.91 -2.71 4.86
C LEU A 13 8.56 -1.76 3.83
N ALA A 14 9.87 -1.83 3.61
CA ALA A 14 10.63 -0.92 2.74
C ALA A 14 10.70 -1.36 1.29
N CYS A 15 10.05 -2.47 0.90
CA CYS A 15 9.68 -2.70 -0.51
C CYS A 15 8.81 -1.54 -1.07
N GLY A 16 8.37 -0.62 -0.21
CA GLY A 16 7.68 0.61 -0.57
C GLY A 16 8.44 1.95 -0.49
N ALA A 17 9.71 2.07 -0.06
CA ALA A 17 10.29 3.39 0.26
C ALA A 17 11.69 3.71 -0.32
N SER A 18 11.64 4.38 -1.48
CA SER A 18 12.55 5.42 -2.01
C SER A 18 13.99 5.10 -2.42
N VAL A 19 14.21 5.18 -3.74
CA VAL A 19 15.46 5.72 -4.33
C VAL A 19 15.10 6.93 -5.18
N LEU A 20 15.43 8.11 -4.68
CA LEU A 20 15.57 9.32 -5.47
C LEU A 20 16.84 9.17 -6.33
N SER A 21 16.67 8.94 -7.63
CA SER A 21 17.67 9.29 -8.63
C SER A 21 16.98 10.03 -9.76
N ALA A 22 17.44 11.26 -9.98
CA ALA A 22 16.97 12.14 -11.03
C ALA A 22 17.43 11.62 -12.40
N CYS A 23 16.48 11.38 -13.31
CA CYS A 23 16.56 11.73 -14.72
C CYS A 23 15.13 11.97 -15.21
N SER A 24 14.77 13.24 -15.35
CA SER A 24 13.63 13.66 -16.13
C SER A 24 13.95 13.44 -17.61
N ASP A 25 13.26 12.51 -18.26
CA ASP A 25 13.03 12.57 -19.69
C ASP A 25 11.53 12.71 -19.91
N ASP A 26 11.16 13.81 -20.55
CA ASP A 26 9.81 14.16 -20.96
C ASP A 26 9.26 13.07 -21.88
N MET A 27 8.51 12.12 -21.31
CA MET A 27 7.61 11.27 -22.07
C MET A 27 6.44 12.15 -22.50
N VAL A 28 6.39 12.47 -23.78
CA VAL A 28 5.24 13.11 -24.43
C VAL A 28 4.07 12.14 -24.36
N ASP A 29 3.24 12.29 -23.32
CA ASP A 29 2.00 11.55 -23.17
C ASP A 29 0.99 12.05 -24.20
N ASN A 30 0.62 11.17 -25.11
CA ASN A 30 -0.60 11.31 -25.88
C ASN A 30 -1.76 11.23 -24.87
N PRO A 31 -2.62 12.25 -24.71
CA PRO A 31 -3.57 12.27 -23.61
C PRO A 31 -4.61 11.17 -23.82
N VAL A 32 -4.47 10.07 -23.08
CA VAL A 32 -5.59 9.17 -22.81
C VAL A 32 -6.59 10.03 -22.06
N VAL A 33 -7.78 10.23 -22.63
CA VAL A 33 -8.88 10.88 -21.92
C VAL A 33 -9.32 9.91 -20.83
N VAL A 34 -8.77 10.07 -19.64
CA VAL A 34 -9.22 9.34 -18.46
C VAL A 34 -10.46 10.04 -17.93
N GLU A 35 -11.54 9.29 -17.75
CA GLU A 35 -12.77 9.82 -17.14
C GLU A 35 -12.44 10.30 -15.72
N GLN A 36 -12.78 11.54 -15.38
CA GLN A 36 -12.63 12.04 -14.01
C GLN A 36 -13.93 11.92 -13.24
N VAL A 37 -13.85 11.47 -11.99
CA VAL A 37 -14.98 11.38 -11.07
C VAL A 37 -14.65 12.09 -9.75
N ALA A 38 -15.70 12.57 -9.08
CA ALA A 38 -15.56 13.26 -7.81
C ALA A 38 -15.24 12.27 -6.69
N TYR A 39 -14.22 12.58 -5.89
CA TYR A 39 -13.93 11.87 -4.65
C TYR A 39 -14.39 12.69 -3.45
N SER A 40 -14.79 11.99 -2.39
CA SER A 40 -15.06 12.57 -1.08
C SER A 40 -14.59 11.60 0.00
N VAL A 41 -13.71 12.09 0.87
CA VAL A 41 -13.17 11.34 1.99
C VAL A 41 -13.56 12.09 3.25
N ASN A 42 -14.21 11.41 4.19
CA ASN A 42 -14.32 11.87 5.57
C ASN A 42 -13.53 10.92 6.45
N GLY A 43 -12.99 11.39 7.56
CA GLY A 43 -12.33 10.46 8.46
C GLY A 43 -12.16 10.94 9.88
N ILE A 44 -11.73 10.00 10.70
CA ILE A 44 -11.47 10.17 12.12
C ILE A 44 -10.05 9.73 12.48
N SER A 45 -9.49 10.41 13.48
CA SER A 45 -8.19 10.07 14.08
C SER A 45 -8.05 10.72 15.45
N ASP A 46 -7.45 10.02 16.40
CA ASP A 46 -7.16 10.54 17.75
C ASP A 46 -5.95 11.48 17.77
N CYS A 47 -5.22 11.59 16.64
CA CYS A 47 -4.03 12.42 16.46
C CYS A 47 -4.36 13.89 16.21
N ASN A 48 -5.22 14.49 17.04
CA ASN A 48 -5.69 15.85 16.86
C ASN A 48 -4.53 16.86 16.71
N GLY A 49 -4.62 17.72 15.70
CA GLY A 49 -3.59 18.70 15.37
C GLY A 49 -2.46 18.20 14.47
N GLN A 50 -2.38 16.90 14.16
CA GLN A 50 -1.49 16.39 13.11
C GLN A 50 -2.07 16.61 11.71
N MET A 51 -1.22 16.48 10.68
CA MET A 51 -1.64 16.50 9.29
C MET A 51 -2.03 15.09 8.83
N VAL A 52 -3.06 15.01 8.01
CA VAL A 52 -3.40 13.83 7.21
C VAL A 52 -3.08 14.17 5.76
N TYR A 53 -2.53 13.20 5.04
CA TYR A 53 -2.15 13.34 3.65
C TYR A 53 -3.00 12.44 2.77
N LEU A 54 -3.48 12.99 1.66
CA LEU A 54 -4.08 12.26 0.56
C LEU A 54 -3.03 12.09 -0.53
N MET A 55 -2.83 10.88 -1.01
CA MET A 55 -1.71 10.50 -1.88
C MET A 55 -2.21 9.78 -3.14
N ASN A 56 -1.54 10.04 -4.26
CA ASN A 56 -1.66 9.24 -5.48
C ASN A 56 -0.59 8.16 -5.44
N MET A 57 -1.00 6.89 -5.51
CA MET A 57 -0.10 5.78 -5.33
C MET A 57 0.69 5.45 -6.59
N THR A 58 0.17 5.76 -7.78
CA THR A 58 0.83 5.51 -9.07
C THR A 58 2.08 6.35 -9.31
N ASN A 59 2.16 7.53 -8.68
CA ASN A 59 3.31 8.43 -8.85
C ASN A 59 3.92 8.89 -7.52
N GLU A 60 3.47 8.33 -6.40
CA GLU A 60 3.91 8.65 -5.04
C GLU A 60 3.92 10.17 -4.74
N LYS A 61 2.88 10.88 -5.20
CA LYS A 61 2.71 12.31 -4.92
C LYS A 61 1.59 12.55 -3.92
N THR A 62 1.82 13.51 -3.03
CA THR A 62 0.74 14.09 -2.23
C THR A 62 -0.22 14.84 -3.17
N ILE A 63 -1.50 14.51 -3.09
CA ILE A 63 -2.60 15.23 -3.74
C ILE A 63 -3.00 16.43 -2.90
N ASP A 64 -3.23 16.22 -1.60
CA ASP A 64 -3.66 17.24 -0.66
C ASP A 64 -3.24 16.87 0.78
N SER A 65 -3.36 17.82 1.71
CA SER A 65 -3.15 17.60 3.13
C SER A 65 -4.04 18.49 3.98
N VAL A 66 -4.61 17.93 5.04
CA VAL A 66 -5.47 18.67 5.97
C VAL A 66 -5.08 18.40 7.41
N LYS A 67 -5.28 19.39 8.29
CA LYS A 67 -5.04 19.22 9.72
C LYS A 67 -6.25 18.55 10.38
N ILE A 68 -6.00 17.61 11.28
CA ILE A 68 -7.05 17.00 12.12
C ILE A 68 -7.55 18.04 13.11
N VAL A 69 -8.86 18.29 13.11
CA VAL A 69 -9.54 19.20 14.03
C VAL A 69 -10.70 18.45 14.69
N ASP A 70 -10.72 18.45 16.01
CA ASP A 70 -11.70 17.74 16.84
C ASP A 70 -11.83 16.25 16.45
N GLY A 71 -10.68 15.64 16.17
CA GLY A 71 -10.57 14.23 15.79
C GLY A 71 -11.09 13.89 14.39
N LYS A 72 -11.32 14.90 13.54
CA LYS A 72 -11.91 14.74 12.20
C LYS A 72 -11.08 15.40 11.11
N PHE A 73 -11.22 14.88 9.90
CA PHE A 73 -10.65 15.46 8.68
C PHE A 73 -11.53 15.14 7.46
N SER A 74 -11.35 15.88 6.37
CA SER A 74 -12.07 15.63 5.12
C SER A 74 -11.28 16.08 3.90
N PHE A 75 -11.42 15.36 2.79
CA PHE A 75 -10.93 15.73 1.47
C PHE A 75 -12.07 15.66 0.44
N SER A 76 -12.00 16.48 -0.60
CA SER A 76 -12.90 16.39 -1.74
C SER A 76 -12.25 17.01 -2.98
N GLY A 77 -12.54 16.46 -4.14
CA GLY A 77 -12.03 16.99 -5.40
C GLY A 77 -12.45 16.15 -6.60
N LEU A 78 -11.76 16.36 -7.72
CA LEU A 78 -11.87 15.56 -8.93
C LEU A 78 -10.54 14.86 -9.17
N LEU A 79 -10.60 13.58 -9.54
CA LEU A 79 -9.44 12.83 -9.96
C LEU A 79 -9.86 11.77 -10.97
N ASP A 80 -8.89 11.16 -11.63
CA ASP A 80 -9.12 10.07 -12.56
C ASP A 80 -9.93 8.94 -11.90
N LYS A 81 -10.90 8.43 -12.64
CA LYS A 81 -11.69 7.26 -12.26
C LYS A 81 -10.76 6.08 -12.06
N ASP A 82 -11.05 5.33 -11.00
CA ASP A 82 -10.35 4.12 -10.60
C ASP A 82 -8.88 4.35 -10.21
N ALA A 83 -8.43 5.61 -10.07
CA ALA A 83 -7.10 5.91 -9.55
C ALA A 83 -6.91 5.33 -8.15
N MET A 84 -5.75 4.71 -7.91
CA MET A 84 -5.40 4.20 -6.59
C MET A 84 -4.85 5.31 -5.71
N MET A 85 -5.52 5.52 -4.59
CA MET A 85 -5.27 6.58 -3.63
C MET A 85 -4.88 6.00 -2.28
N GLY A 86 -4.16 6.78 -1.48
CA GLY A 86 -3.78 6.42 -0.12
C GLY A 86 -4.01 7.56 0.87
N ILE A 87 -4.37 7.24 2.11
CA ILE A 87 -4.53 8.21 3.20
C ILE A 87 -3.69 7.77 4.41
N GLY A 88 -2.94 8.70 5.00
CA GLY A 88 -2.13 8.43 6.19
C GLY A 88 -1.69 9.69 6.93
N LEU A 89 -1.15 9.51 8.15
CA LEU A 89 -0.64 10.61 9.01
C LEU A 89 0.75 11.12 8.59
N ASN A 90 1.50 10.32 7.83
CA ASN A 90 2.82 10.68 7.30
C ASN A 90 2.90 10.34 5.80
N LYS A 91 3.75 11.06 5.07
CA LYS A 91 3.91 10.88 3.62
C LYS A 91 4.94 9.79 3.33
N PHE A 92 4.50 8.65 2.79
CA PHE A 92 5.40 7.61 2.27
C PHE A 92 6.53 7.20 3.24
N GLU A 93 6.32 7.35 4.55
CA GLU A 93 7.33 7.03 5.56
C GLU A 93 7.29 5.55 5.92
N VAL A 94 8.48 4.97 6.10
CA VAL A 94 8.64 3.62 6.63
C VAL A 94 7.97 3.50 8.00
N ASN A 95 7.14 2.47 8.18
CA ASN A 95 6.37 2.16 9.39
C ASN A 95 5.09 2.99 9.63
N CYS A 96 4.60 3.73 8.63
CA CYS A 96 3.28 4.36 8.71
C CYS A 96 2.31 3.66 7.76
N TRP A 97 1.19 3.17 8.29
CA TRP A 97 0.14 2.59 7.45
C TRP A 97 -0.47 3.65 6.55
N ILE A 98 -0.64 3.30 5.29
CA ILE A 98 -1.38 4.09 4.30
C ILE A 98 -2.60 3.28 3.93
N THR A 99 -3.79 3.73 4.36
CA THR A 99 -5.03 3.06 3.99
C THR A 99 -5.34 3.33 2.53
N LEU A 100 -5.45 2.27 1.74
CA LEU A 100 -5.63 2.32 0.29
C LEU A 100 -7.12 2.33 -0.11
N PHE A 101 -7.44 3.00 -1.21
CA PHE A 101 -8.76 2.97 -1.85
C PHE A 101 -8.69 3.38 -3.32
N PHE A 102 -9.71 3.04 -4.10
CA PHE A 102 -9.89 3.47 -5.48
C PHE A 102 -10.90 4.62 -5.60
N ASN A 103 -10.62 5.57 -6.49
CA ASN A 103 -11.57 6.63 -6.84
C ASN A 103 -12.70 6.11 -7.75
N ASP A 104 -13.70 5.45 -7.18
CA ASP A 104 -14.85 4.94 -7.93
C ASP A 104 -16.06 5.89 -7.96
N GLY A 105 -15.91 7.10 -7.41
CA GLY A 105 -16.97 8.12 -7.30
C GLY A 105 -17.86 7.99 -6.05
N THR A 106 -17.67 6.95 -5.23
CA THR A 106 -18.41 6.76 -3.98
C THR A 106 -17.68 7.44 -2.82
N PRO A 107 -18.37 8.21 -1.95
CA PRO A 107 -17.75 8.74 -0.74
C PRO A 107 -17.21 7.62 0.17
N VAL A 108 -16.06 7.86 0.78
CA VAL A 108 -15.43 6.93 1.73
C VAL A 108 -15.32 7.57 3.12
N THR A 109 -15.38 6.71 4.15
CA THR A 109 -15.11 7.07 5.54
C THR A 109 -13.90 6.27 6.04
N ALA A 110 -12.82 6.97 6.38
CA ALA A 110 -11.58 6.38 6.88
C ALA A 110 -11.45 6.53 8.40
N ASN A 111 -11.01 5.47 9.08
CA ASN A 111 -10.62 5.49 10.48
C ASN A 111 -9.11 5.23 10.56
N LEU A 112 -8.33 6.27 10.84
CA LEU A 112 -6.87 6.15 10.91
C LEU A 112 -6.39 5.56 12.25
N ASN A 113 -7.28 5.33 13.21
CA ASN A 113 -6.92 4.71 14.49
C ASN A 113 -6.76 3.18 14.38
N ASP A 114 -7.52 2.55 13.46
CA ASP A 114 -7.47 1.10 13.18
C ASP A 114 -7.22 0.79 11.70
N SER A 115 -6.90 1.82 10.92
CA SER A 115 -6.61 1.75 9.48
C SER A 115 -7.77 1.25 8.60
N THR A 116 -9.00 1.23 9.11
CA THR A 116 -10.17 0.76 8.34
C THR A 116 -10.74 1.85 7.44
N LEU A 117 -11.40 1.43 6.35
CA LEU A 117 -12.13 2.30 5.45
C LEU A 117 -13.43 1.63 4.98
N VAL A 118 -14.51 2.40 4.98
CA VAL A 118 -15.83 2.00 4.49
C VAL A 118 -16.26 2.92 3.36
N GLY A 119 -16.77 2.35 2.28
CA GLY A 119 -17.23 3.11 1.11
C GLY A 119 -18.07 2.23 0.19
N SER A 120 -17.71 2.17 -1.08
CA SER A 120 -18.26 1.17 -2.00
C SER A 120 -17.94 -0.26 -1.55
N PRO A 121 -18.62 -1.29 -2.10
CA PRO A 121 -18.25 -2.68 -1.86
C PRO A 121 -16.79 -2.98 -2.21
N LEU A 122 -16.27 -2.39 -3.30
CA LEU A 122 -14.87 -2.52 -3.71
C LEU A 122 -13.92 -2.01 -2.63
N ASN A 123 -14.09 -0.77 -2.19
CA ASN A 123 -13.19 -0.12 -1.23
C ASN A 123 -13.30 -0.72 0.17
N THR A 124 -14.50 -1.15 0.57
CA THR A 124 -14.70 -1.85 1.84
C THR A 124 -14.01 -3.22 1.84
N CYS A 125 -14.08 -3.94 0.72
CA CYS A 125 -13.40 -5.23 0.56
C CYS A 125 -11.87 -5.07 0.51
N LEU A 126 -11.37 -4.07 -0.22
CA LEU A 126 -9.95 -3.74 -0.23
C LEU A 126 -9.43 -3.44 1.18
N SER A 127 -10.14 -2.62 1.97
CA SER A 127 -9.72 -2.30 3.34
C SER A 127 -9.62 -3.54 4.23
N TYR A 128 -10.49 -4.53 4.03
CA TYR A 128 -10.40 -5.81 4.73
C TYR A 128 -9.11 -6.55 4.35
N TYR A 129 -8.86 -6.75 3.05
CA TYR A 129 -7.64 -7.44 2.59
C TYR A 129 -6.37 -6.73 3.02
N ASP A 130 -6.31 -5.40 2.90
CA ASP A 130 -5.19 -4.57 3.32
C ASP A 130 -4.80 -4.90 4.77
N ILE A 131 -5.76 -4.94 5.68
CA ILE A 131 -5.50 -5.27 7.09
C ILE A 131 -5.13 -6.75 7.27
N GLU A 132 -5.85 -7.68 6.64
CA GLU A 132 -5.67 -9.12 6.84
C GLU A 132 -4.29 -9.61 6.38
N VAL A 133 -3.84 -9.17 5.20
CA VAL A 133 -2.57 -9.60 4.60
C VAL A 133 -1.41 -9.32 5.54
N TYR A 134 -1.33 -8.11 6.11
CA TYR A 134 -0.18 -7.71 6.93
C TYR A 134 -0.41 -7.86 8.45
N ARG A 135 -1.58 -8.34 8.89
CA ARG A 135 -1.87 -8.55 10.33
C ARG A 135 -0.85 -9.46 11.03
N PRO A 136 -0.42 -10.60 10.47
CA PRO A 136 0.58 -11.45 11.11
C PRO A 136 1.90 -10.70 11.38
N TYR A 137 2.33 -9.91 10.39
CA TYR A 137 3.50 -9.06 10.49
C TYR A 137 3.38 -8.04 11.63
N PHE A 138 2.28 -7.27 11.71
CA PHE A 138 2.11 -6.30 12.81
C PHE A 138 2.00 -6.94 14.18
N ASN A 139 1.39 -8.11 14.26
CA ASN A 139 1.33 -8.86 15.51
C ASN A 139 2.75 -9.26 15.96
N LEU A 140 3.61 -9.70 15.05
CA LEU A 140 5.02 -9.99 15.36
C LEU A 140 5.78 -8.71 15.71
N GLN A 141 5.67 -7.65 14.91
CA GLN A 141 6.32 -6.36 15.15
C GLN A 141 5.98 -5.82 16.55
N ARG A 142 4.70 -5.83 16.93
CA ARG A 142 4.24 -5.40 18.27
C ARG A 142 4.85 -6.23 19.39
N LYS A 143 4.95 -7.55 19.20
CA LYS A 143 5.62 -8.46 20.15
C LYS A 143 7.10 -8.11 20.29
N VAL A 144 7.81 -7.95 19.17
CA VAL A 144 9.26 -7.63 19.18
C VAL A 144 9.51 -6.24 19.79
N MET A 145 8.68 -5.24 19.50
CA MET A 145 8.81 -3.91 20.11
C MET A 145 8.58 -3.89 21.63
N ALA A 146 7.87 -4.88 22.18
CA ALA A 146 7.66 -5.02 23.62
C ALA A 146 8.79 -5.78 24.34
N MET A 147 9.72 -6.39 23.60
CA MET A 147 10.84 -7.16 24.16
C MET A 147 12.06 -6.28 24.49
N SER A 148 12.86 -6.70 25.45
CA SER A 148 14.20 -6.15 25.73
C SER A 148 15.21 -6.52 24.64
N GLU A 149 16.36 -5.86 24.61
CA GLU A 149 17.42 -6.19 23.65
C GLU A 149 18.00 -7.58 23.88
N GLU A 150 18.11 -8.00 25.14
CA GLU A 150 18.57 -9.33 25.53
C GLU A 150 17.56 -10.40 25.12
N GLU A 151 16.26 -10.13 25.28
CA GLU A 151 15.18 -11.03 24.85
C GLU A 151 15.18 -11.20 23.32
N ILE A 152 15.33 -10.10 22.58
CA ILE A 152 15.45 -10.13 21.12
C ILE A 152 16.67 -10.96 20.69
N ALA A 153 17.83 -10.73 21.30
CA ALA A 153 19.04 -11.48 20.97
C ALA A 153 18.91 -12.97 21.31
N ALA A 154 18.22 -13.31 22.40
CA ALA A 154 17.98 -14.69 22.80
C ALA A 154 16.95 -15.42 21.90
N LYS A 155 16.09 -14.67 21.19
CA LYS A 155 15.02 -15.18 20.33
C LYS A 155 15.23 -14.88 18.85
N GLU A 156 16.44 -14.51 18.44
CA GLU A 156 16.74 -14.05 17.08
C GLU A 156 16.30 -15.07 16.01
N GLU A 157 16.64 -16.34 16.20
CA GLU A 157 16.26 -17.44 15.29
C GLU A 157 14.73 -17.61 15.20
N GLU A 158 14.03 -17.63 16.34
CA GLU A 158 12.56 -17.71 16.39
C GLU A 158 11.89 -16.52 15.68
N ILE A 159 12.45 -15.32 15.83
CA ILE A 159 11.93 -14.11 15.17
C ILE A 159 12.17 -14.19 13.66
N MET A 160 13.35 -14.65 13.22
CA MET A 160 13.64 -14.82 11.79
C MET A 160 12.76 -15.89 11.15
N GLU A 161 12.60 -17.05 11.79
CA GLU A 161 11.70 -18.11 11.30
C GLU A 161 10.26 -17.60 11.18
N ALA A 162 9.78 -16.83 12.16
CA ALA A 162 8.46 -16.22 12.09
C ALA A 162 8.33 -15.22 10.94
N LEU A 163 9.37 -14.43 10.64
CA LEU A 163 9.37 -13.50 9.51
C LEU A 163 9.34 -14.25 8.17
N ILE A 164 10.09 -15.34 8.03
CA ILE A 164 10.07 -16.18 6.82
C ILE A 164 8.67 -16.76 6.61
N GLN A 165 8.06 -17.33 7.66
CA GLN A 165 6.70 -17.87 7.54
C GLN A 165 5.68 -16.79 7.18
N ILE A 166 5.80 -15.59 7.76
CA ILE A 166 4.92 -14.46 7.44
C ILE A 166 5.05 -14.04 5.96
N ASP A 167 6.27 -14.03 5.43
CA ASP A 167 6.53 -13.72 4.02
C ASP A 167 5.89 -14.76 3.07
N GLU A 168 6.03 -16.04 3.41
CA GLU A 168 5.36 -17.14 2.68
C GLU A 168 3.82 -17.02 2.76
N ASP A 169 3.29 -16.70 3.94
CA ASP A 169 1.84 -16.54 4.16
C ASP A 169 1.28 -15.33 3.40
N ILE A 170 2.02 -14.20 3.38
CA ILE A 170 1.67 -13.01 2.58
C ILE A 170 1.66 -13.37 1.10
N THR A 171 2.70 -14.02 0.60
CA THR A 171 2.79 -14.44 -0.80
C THR A 171 1.62 -15.35 -1.19
N ALA A 172 1.30 -16.34 -0.35
CA ALA A 172 0.17 -17.24 -0.58
C ALA A 172 -1.17 -16.51 -0.58
N MET A 173 -1.39 -15.58 0.36
CA MET A 173 -2.63 -14.81 0.44
C MET A 173 -2.78 -13.85 -0.75
N VAL A 174 -1.70 -13.15 -1.13
CA VAL A 174 -1.69 -12.27 -2.30
C VAL A 174 -1.98 -13.06 -3.58
N ASN A 175 -1.39 -14.23 -3.76
CA ASN A 175 -1.70 -15.11 -4.89
C ASN A 175 -3.18 -15.51 -4.92
N GLN A 176 -3.78 -15.79 -3.76
CA GLN A 176 -5.20 -16.09 -3.66
C GLN A 176 -6.07 -14.87 -4.01
N ILE A 177 -5.68 -13.65 -3.61
CA ILE A 177 -6.37 -12.41 -4.00
C ILE A 177 -6.39 -12.25 -5.53
N PHE A 178 -5.28 -12.53 -6.22
CA PHE A 178 -5.23 -12.47 -7.69
C PHE A 178 -6.14 -13.49 -8.40
N ILE A 179 -6.56 -14.54 -7.69
CA ILE A 179 -7.52 -15.54 -8.16
C ILE A 179 -8.95 -15.12 -7.83
N ASP A 180 -9.22 -14.83 -6.55
CA ASP A 180 -10.56 -14.56 -6.02
C ASP A 180 -11.11 -13.23 -6.54
N GLU A 181 -10.25 -12.21 -6.58
CA GLU A 181 -10.58 -10.84 -6.95
C GLU A 181 -10.16 -10.49 -8.37
N ARG A 182 -9.99 -11.52 -9.22
CA ARG A 182 -9.52 -11.40 -10.60
C ARG A 182 -10.35 -10.45 -11.48
N ASN A 183 -11.63 -10.30 -11.16
CA ASN A 183 -12.57 -9.43 -11.88
C ASN A 183 -12.86 -8.12 -11.15
N THR A 184 -12.02 -7.74 -10.18
CA THR A 184 -12.07 -6.45 -9.48
C THR A 184 -10.71 -5.75 -9.56
N LEU A 185 -10.63 -4.51 -9.05
CA LEU A 185 -9.37 -3.76 -9.06
C LEU A 185 -8.48 -4.09 -7.84
N ILE A 186 -8.99 -4.86 -6.87
CA ILE A 186 -8.29 -5.16 -5.61
C ILE A 186 -6.87 -5.71 -5.83
N PRO A 187 -6.59 -6.60 -6.81
CA PRO A 187 -5.25 -7.11 -7.03
C PRO A 187 -4.19 -6.03 -7.28
N LEU A 188 -4.57 -4.86 -7.81
CA LEU A 188 -3.63 -3.75 -8.04
C LEU A 188 -2.97 -3.28 -6.74
N ALA A 189 -3.70 -3.27 -5.62
CA ALA A 189 -3.15 -2.82 -4.33
C ALA A 189 -1.99 -3.70 -3.84
N PHE A 190 -1.96 -4.96 -4.28
CA PHE A 190 -0.97 -5.97 -3.89
C PHE A 190 0.00 -6.33 -5.03
N ALA A 191 0.01 -5.54 -6.12
CA ALA A 191 0.80 -5.87 -7.31
C ALA A 191 2.32 -5.89 -7.05
N ILE A 192 2.82 -5.04 -6.13
CA ILE A 192 4.24 -5.05 -5.75
C ILE A 192 4.60 -6.39 -5.10
N ASP A 193 3.85 -6.80 -4.06
CA ASP A 193 4.09 -8.07 -3.38
C ASP A 193 3.91 -9.28 -4.31
N TYR A 194 2.91 -9.21 -5.20
CA TYR A 194 2.69 -10.26 -6.19
C TYR A 194 3.89 -10.42 -7.13
N PHE A 195 4.46 -9.33 -7.63
CA PHE A 195 5.64 -9.40 -8.50
C PHE A 195 6.90 -9.78 -7.74
N TYR A 196 7.04 -9.37 -6.48
CA TYR A 196 8.14 -9.82 -5.63
C TYR A 196 8.12 -11.34 -5.43
N GLY A 197 6.94 -11.91 -5.13
CA GLY A 197 6.79 -13.35 -4.89
C GLY A 197 6.77 -14.23 -6.15
N ASN A 198 6.37 -13.69 -7.31
CA ASN A 198 6.17 -14.48 -8.55
C ASN A 198 7.10 -14.10 -9.71
N GLY A 199 7.95 -13.09 -9.53
CA GLY A 199 8.82 -12.53 -10.56
C GLY A 199 8.11 -11.48 -11.43
N ILE A 200 8.92 -10.58 -12.01
CA ILE A 200 8.43 -9.49 -12.87
C ILE A 200 7.77 -10.01 -14.16
N GLU A 201 8.08 -11.23 -14.61
CA GLU A 201 7.43 -11.84 -15.78
C GLU A 201 5.95 -12.16 -15.55
N ALA A 202 5.50 -12.19 -14.28
CA ALA A 202 4.08 -12.32 -13.98
C ALA A 202 3.26 -11.12 -14.50
N TYR A 203 3.89 -9.96 -14.71
CA TYR A 203 3.27 -8.81 -15.36
C TYR A 203 2.79 -9.16 -16.78
N ASP A 204 3.67 -9.73 -17.61
CA ASP A 204 3.36 -10.03 -19.02
C ASP A 204 2.20 -11.03 -19.12
N LYS A 205 2.15 -12.03 -18.22
CA LYS A 205 1.02 -12.98 -18.13
C LYS A 205 -0.31 -12.27 -17.86
N LEU A 206 -0.34 -11.32 -16.93
CA LEU A 206 -1.57 -10.57 -16.62
C LEU A 206 -2.04 -9.74 -17.82
N ILE A 207 -1.12 -9.18 -18.59
CA ILE A 207 -1.43 -8.45 -19.84
C ILE A 207 -1.99 -9.40 -20.89
N GLU A 208 -1.32 -10.53 -21.14
CA GLU A 208 -1.74 -11.56 -22.10
C GLU A 208 -3.13 -12.14 -21.78
N GLU A 209 -3.40 -12.35 -20.49
CA GLU A 209 -4.68 -12.83 -20.00
C GLU A 209 -5.82 -11.80 -20.11
N GLY A 210 -5.50 -10.52 -20.33
CA GLY A 210 -6.49 -9.46 -20.50
C GLY A 210 -7.36 -9.22 -19.27
N VAL A 211 -6.78 -9.34 -18.07
CA VAL A 211 -7.49 -9.04 -16.81
C VAL A 211 -8.03 -7.61 -16.79
N ILE A 212 -9.07 -7.36 -16.01
CA ILE A 212 -9.76 -6.06 -16.03
C ILE A 212 -8.84 -4.88 -15.65
N PHE A 213 -7.79 -5.17 -14.89
CA PHE A 213 -6.79 -4.20 -14.43
C PHE A 213 -5.49 -4.21 -15.25
N ALA A 214 -5.42 -4.96 -16.35
CA ALA A 214 -4.21 -5.10 -17.17
C ALA A 214 -3.67 -3.76 -17.67
N ASN A 215 -4.56 -2.84 -18.03
CA ASN A 215 -4.20 -1.52 -18.55
C ASN A 215 -4.16 -0.44 -17.47
N HIS A 216 -4.34 -0.78 -16.19
CA HIS A 216 -4.32 0.20 -15.14
C HIS A 216 -2.87 0.70 -14.91
N PRO A 217 -2.63 2.03 -14.86
CA PRO A 217 -1.26 2.57 -14.83
C PRO A 217 -0.46 2.14 -13.58
N TYR A 218 -1.15 1.85 -12.47
CA TYR A 218 -0.49 1.32 -11.27
C TYR A 218 0.16 -0.06 -11.50
N LEU A 219 -0.37 -0.92 -12.38
CA LEU A 219 0.20 -2.25 -12.60
C LEU A 219 1.62 -2.15 -13.18
N LYS A 220 1.80 -1.26 -14.16
CA LYS A 220 3.13 -0.96 -14.74
C LYS A 220 4.05 -0.34 -13.69
N TYR A 221 3.55 0.64 -12.92
CA TYR A 221 4.31 1.25 -11.83
C TYR A 221 4.84 0.19 -10.84
N ALA A 222 3.97 -0.74 -10.40
CA ALA A 222 4.35 -1.80 -9.47
C ALA A 222 5.47 -2.69 -10.05
N ARG A 223 5.35 -3.09 -11.33
CA ARG A 223 6.40 -3.88 -12.00
C ARG A 223 7.72 -3.13 -12.06
N ASP A 224 7.69 -1.84 -12.44
CA ASP A 224 8.91 -1.04 -12.57
C ASP A 224 9.57 -0.81 -11.21
N LYS A 225 8.78 -0.69 -10.14
CA LYS A 225 9.29 -0.57 -8.77
C LYS A 225 10.05 -1.83 -8.34
N VAL A 226 9.46 -3.01 -8.55
CA VAL A 226 10.12 -4.29 -8.21
C VAL A 226 11.39 -4.50 -9.05
N ALA A 227 11.33 -4.22 -10.36
CA ALA A 227 12.50 -4.32 -11.22
C ALA A 227 13.66 -3.38 -10.79
N ALA A 228 13.35 -2.21 -10.23
CA ALA A 228 14.35 -1.30 -9.69
C ALA A 228 14.98 -1.82 -8.39
N MET A 229 14.22 -2.52 -7.54
CA MET A 229 14.72 -3.11 -6.30
C MET A 229 15.68 -4.29 -6.55
N ASP A 230 15.43 -5.10 -7.58
CA ASP A 230 16.28 -6.23 -7.95
C ASP A 230 17.61 -5.81 -8.61
N ALA A 231 17.72 -4.55 -9.05
CA ALA A 231 18.89 -4.02 -9.73
C ALA A 231 19.99 -3.49 -8.77
N GLU A 232 19.71 -3.45 -7.46
CA GLU A 232 20.61 -2.97 -6.40
C GLU A 232 21.37 -4.10 -5.67
#